data_AF-A0A7W9Y9I1-F1
#
_entry.id   AF-A0A7W9Y9I1-F1
#
_cell.length_a   1.000
_cell.length_b   1.000
_cell.length_c   1.000
_cell.angle_alpha   90.00
_cell.angle_beta   90.00
_cell.angle_gamma   90.00
#
_symmetry.space_group_name_H-M   'P 1'
#
loop_
_entity.id
_entity.type
_entity.pdbx_description
1 polymer ?
#
loop_
_entity_poly.entity_id
_entity_poly.type
_entity_poly.pdbx_seq_one_letter_code
_entity_poly.pdbx_strand_id
1 'polypeptide(L)' 'MWYDWRNNAVVIIHNFHDKPVEITFDAGIGDDGDILIDIADGTNSHASGGKHHMVLEPCGYRWYRAGGLDYLLNEVTFKL' A
#
# COMPACT_ATOMS: atom_id res chain seq x y z
N MET A 1 9.77 1.61 -1.43
CA MET A 1 9.84 3.08 -1.28
C MET A 1 8.45 3.54 -0.85
N TRP A 2 8.32 4.47 0.11
CA TRP A 2 7.04 4.95 0.62
C TRP A 2 6.99 6.47 0.53
N TYR A 3 5.90 6.99 -0.07
CA TYR A 3 5.54 8.40 -0.09
C TYR A 3 4.25 8.61 0.69
N ASP A 4 4.22 9.56 1.63
CA ASP A 4 3.03 9.98 2.38
C ASP A 4 2.58 11.38 1.93
N TRP A 5 1.30 11.54 1.59
CA TRP A 5 0.66 12.83 1.35
C TRP A 5 -0.81 12.80 1.76
N ARG A 6 -1.21 13.69 2.69
CA ARG A 6 -2.61 13.88 3.16
C ARG A 6 -3.27 12.57 3.61
N ASN A 7 -2.60 11.79 4.45
CA ASN A 7 -3.04 10.46 4.91
C ASN A 7 -3.23 9.44 3.77
N ASN A 8 -2.56 9.65 2.63
CA ASN A 8 -2.45 8.65 1.58
C ASN A 8 -1.00 8.26 1.44
N ALA A 9 -0.76 6.95 1.37
CA ALA A 9 0.54 6.40 1.08
C ALA A 9 0.54 5.67 -0.25
N VAL A 10 1.64 5.78 -0.99
CA VAL A 10 1.95 4.86 -2.09
C VAL A 10 3.09 3.94 -1.64
N VAL A 11 2.84 2.63 -1.69
CA VAL A 11 3.81 1.59 -1.38
C VAL A 11 4.28 0.95 -2.68
N ILE A 12 5.56 1.11 -2.99
CA ILE A 12 6.19 0.56 -4.20
C ILE A 12 7.18 -0.53 -3.80
N ILE A 13 6.98 -1.72 -4.36
CA ILE A 13 7.81 -2.89 -4.15
C ILE A 13 8.30 -3.41 -5.49
N HIS A 14 9.61 -3.61 -5.61
CA HIS A 14 10.27 -4.20 -6.77
C HIS A 14 11.13 -5.38 -6.33
N ASN A 15 10.96 -6.50 -7.02
CA ASN A 15 11.92 -7.57 -7.02
C ASN A 15 12.87 -7.38 -8.20
N PHE A 16 14.12 -7.02 -7.95
CA PHE A 16 15.15 -6.89 -9.00
C PHE A 16 15.95 -8.18 -9.22
N HIS A 17 15.62 -9.27 -8.50
CA HIS A 17 16.21 -10.58 -8.74
C HIS A 17 15.56 -11.28 -9.94
N ASP A 18 16.34 -12.17 -10.55
CA ASP A 18 15.92 -13.12 -11.59
C ASP A 18 15.17 -14.36 -11.04
N LYS A 19 14.79 -14.32 -9.76
CA LYS A 19 14.13 -15.40 -9.04
C LYS A 19 12.96 -14.86 -8.23
N PRO A 20 11.95 -15.69 -7.90
CA PRO A 20 10.90 -15.27 -6.99
C PRO A 20 11.48 -14.89 -5.63
N VAL A 21 10.92 -13.86 -5.01
CA VAL A 21 11.32 -13.40 -3.67
C VAL A 21 10.09 -13.31 -2.79
N GLU A 22 10.12 -14.03 -1.68
CA GLU A 22 9.15 -13.94 -0.61
C GLU A 22 9.55 -12.82 0.34
N ILE A 23 8.60 -11.94 0.67
CA ILE A 23 8.84 -10.81 1.56
C ILE A 23 7.78 -10.73 2.65
N THR A 24 8.19 -10.17 3.78
CA THR A 24 7.28 -9.74 4.84
C THR A 24 7.67 -8.34 5.27
N PHE A 25 6.71 -7.43 5.32
CA PHE A 25 6.97 -6.03 5.64
C PHE A 25 5.80 -5.36 6.37
N ASP A 26 6.13 -4.34 7.14
CA ASP A 26 5.19 -3.38 7.72
C ASP A 26 5.11 -2.17 6.77
N ALA A 27 3.91 -1.69 6.47
CA ALA A 27 3.70 -0.57 5.54
C ALA A 27 4.15 0.79 6.13
N GLY A 28 4.35 0.88 7.45
CA GLY A 28 4.88 2.04 8.15
C GLY A 28 3.86 3.12 8.50
N ILE A 29 2.61 2.94 8.12
CA ILE A 29 1.49 3.91 8.23
C ILE A 29 0.53 3.62 9.39
N GLY A 30 0.92 2.73 10.31
CA GLY A 30 0.05 2.28 11.40
C GLY A 30 -1.15 1.49 10.87
N ASP A 31 -2.28 1.59 11.56
CA ASP A 31 -3.49 0.80 11.28
C ASP A 31 -4.07 1.06 9.86
N ASP A 32 -3.84 2.24 9.30
CA ASP A 32 -4.22 2.59 7.92
C ASP A 32 -3.46 1.76 6.86
N GLY A 33 -2.42 1.04 7.28
CA GLY A 33 -1.64 0.12 6.46
C GLY A 33 -2.16 -1.29 6.40
N ASP A 34 -3.12 -1.68 7.24
CA ASP A 34 -3.59 -3.08 7.27
C ASP A 34 -4.23 -3.53 5.95
N ILE A 35 -4.66 -2.59 5.11
CA ILE A 35 -5.16 -2.85 3.76
C ILE A 35 -4.38 -2.01 2.75
N LEU A 36 -3.68 -2.70 1.85
CA LEU A 36 -3.03 -2.11 0.70
C LEU A 36 -3.88 -2.37 -0.53
N ILE A 37 -4.38 -1.31 -1.16
CA ILE A 37 -5.21 -1.40 -2.36
C ILE A 37 -4.31 -1.40 -3.58
N ASP A 38 -4.37 -2.46 -4.38
CA ASP A 38 -3.56 -2.57 -5.59
C ASP A 38 -4.06 -1.59 -6.66
N ILE A 39 -3.14 -0.89 -7.31
CA ILE A 39 -3.47 0.11 -8.33
C ILE A 39 -3.21 -0.34 -9.78
N ALA A 40 -2.74 -1.58 -9.98
CA ALA A 40 -2.32 -2.11 -11.28
C ALA A 40 -3.09 -3.38 -11.69
N ASP A 41 -3.09 -4.41 -10.85
CA ASP A 41 -3.63 -5.74 -11.12
C ASP A 41 -4.91 -6.07 -10.33
N GLY A 42 -5.24 -5.28 -9.31
CA GLY A 42 -6.48 -5.38 -8.53
C GLY A 42 -6.43 -6.37 -7.37
N THR A 43 -5.25 -6.93 -7.03
CA THR A 43 -5.09 -7.85 -5.90
C THR A 43 -4.64 -7.11 -4.64
N ASN A 44 -5.61 -6.67 -3.84
CA ASN A 44 -5.34 -6.02 -2.56
C ASN A 44 -4.56 -6.94 -1.60
N SER A 45 -3.72 -6.35 -0.75
CA SER A 45 -3.01 -7.07 0.31
C SER A 45 -3.59 -6.72 1.68
N HIS A 46 -3.81 -7.75 2.50
CA HIS A 46 -4.27 -7.62 3.87
C HIS A 46 -3.16 -8.03 4.83
N ALA A 47 -2.89 -7.19 5.83
CA ALA A 47 -1.92 -7.49 6.86
C ALA A 47 -2.45 -8.54 7.84
N SER A 48 -1.52 -9.27 8.45
CA SER A 48 -1.76 -10.10 9.64
C SER A 48 -0.83 -9.64 10.74
N GLY A 49 -1.39 -9.08 11.82
CA GLY A 49 -0.60 -8.49 12.91
C GLY A 49 0.27 -7.31 12.45
N GLY A 50 -0.26 -6.45 11.59
CA GLY A 50 0.44 -5.26 11.05
C GLY A 50 1.49 -5.57 9.98
N LYS A 51 1.58 -6.82 9.49
CA LYS A 51 2.54 -7.20 8.45
C LYS A 51 1.88 -7.82 7.24
N HIS A 52 2.33 -7.39 6.06
CA HIS A 52 2.00 -8.00 4.78
C HIS A 52 2.97 -9.12 4.47
N HIS A 53 2.45 -10.13 3.77
CA HIS A 53 3.23 -11.26 3.32
C HIS A 53 2.86 -11.58 1.87
N MET A 54 3.86 -11.70 0.98
CA MET A 54 3.64 -12.00 -0.43
C MET A 54 4.90 -12.55 -1.10
N VAL A 55 4.69 -13.19 -2.25
CA VAL A 55 5.76 -13.58 -3.19
C VAL A 55 5.71 -12.67 -4.40
N LEU A 56 6.87 -12.13 -4.78
CA LEU A 56 7.06 -11.41 -6.03
C LEU A 56 7.73 -12.33 -7.04
N GLU A 57 7.17 -12.40 -8.25
CA GLU A 57 7.78 -13.09 -9.39
C GLU A 57 9.17 -12.51 -9.74
N PRO A 58 10.01 -13.24 -10.51
CA PRO A 58 11.25 -12.70 -11.07
C PRO A 58 11.01 -11.37 -11.80
N CYS A 59 11.81 -10.36 -11.49
CA CYS A 59 11.65 -9.00 -12.02
C CYS A 59 10.24 -8.38 -11.79
N GLY A 60 9.46 -8.94 -10.86
CA GLY A 60 8.09 -8.52 -10.56
C GLY A 60 8.04 -7.24 -9.73
N TYR A 61 6.87 -6.60 -9.75
CA TYR A 61 6.62 -5.39 -8.96
C TYR A 61 5.17 -5.31 -8.51
N ARG A 62 4.94 -4.54 -7.44
CA ARG A 62 3.61 -4.24 -6.91
C ARG A 62 3.55 -2.80 -6.47
N TRP A 63 2.47 -2.13 -6.82
CA TRP A 63 2.20 -0.76 -6.43
C TRP A 63 0.86 -0.77 -5.69
N TYR A 64 0.87 -0.22 -4.48
CA TYR A 64 -0.32 -0.11 -3.67
C TYR A 64 -0.58 1.34 -3.26
N ARG A 65 -1.84 1.68 -3.07
CA ARG A 65 -2.25 2.82 -2.24
C ARG A 65 -2.70 2.32 -0.86
N ALA A 66 -2.50 3.15 0.15
CA ALA A 66 -2.97 2.90 1.51
C ALA A 66 -3.45 4.20 2.15
N GLY A 67 -4.26 4.08 3.21
CA GLY A 67 -4.96 5.21 3.82
C GLY A 67 -6.33 5.53 3.20
N GLY A 68 -7.08 6.38 3.91
CA GLY A 68 -8.48 6.70 3.63
C GLY A 68 -8.68 7.89 2.69
N LEU A 69 -9.83 7.90 2.00
CA LEU A 69 -10.30 9.05 1.20
C LEU A 69 -10.87 10.17 2.10
N ASP A 70 -10.71 10.09 3.42
CA ASP A 70 -11.29 11.02 4.39
C ASP A 70 -10.82 12.46 4.15
N TYR A 71 -9.63 12.65 3.56
CA TYR A 71 -9.17 13.95 3.13
C TYR A 71 -10.09 14.60 2.07
N LEU A 72 -10.77 13.81 1.22
CA LEU A 72 -11.75 14.31 0.25
C LEU A 72 -13.03 14.81 0.93
N LEU A 73 -13.39 14.25 2.08
CA LEU A 73 -14.59 14.64 2.83
C LEU A 73 -14.39 15.97 3.57
N ASN A 74 -13.16 16.31 3.97
CA ASN A 74 -12.87 17.55 4.69
C ASN A 74 -12.87 18.82 3.80
N GLU A 75 -12.73 18.69 2.47
CA GLU A 75 -12.78 19.85 1.56
C GLU A 75 -14.22 20.26 1.18
N VAL A 76 -15.24 19.45 1.50
CA VAL A 76 -16.66 19.78 1.30
C VAL A 76 -17.28 20.28 2.61
N THR A 77 -16.64 21.22 3.29
CA THR A 77 -17.33 22.01 4.31
C THR A 77 -18.00 23.18 3.62
N PHE A 78 -19.24 23.01 3.16
CA PHE A 78 -20.11 24.14 2.85
C PHE A 78 -20.31 24.93 4.14
N LYS A 79 -19.69 26.11 4.24
CA LYS A 79 -20.11 27.12 5.22
C LYS A 79 -21.55 27.52 4.88
N LEU A 80 -22.50 27.06 5.68
CA LEU A 80 -23.83 27.66 5.80
C LEU A 80 -23.73 28.90 6.71
#